data_AF-A0A7X7LUJ9-F1
#
_entry.id   AF-A0A7X7LUJ9-F1
#
_cell.length_a   1.000
_cell.length_b   1.000
_cell.length_c   1.000
_cell.angle_alpha   90.00
_cell.angle_beta   90.00
_cell.angle_gamma   90.00
#
_symmetry.space_group_name_H-M   'P 1'
#
loop_
_entity.id
_entity.type
_entity.pdbx_description
1 polymer ?
#
loop_
_entity_poly.entity_id
_entity_poly.type
_entity_poly.pdbx_seq_one_letter_code
_entity_poly.pdbx_strand_id
1 'polypeptide(L)'
;EPLMNHTTEHQASNGTRHVPVERLQHYNPEVEKRVQGWFASGQPLVWIPILSQENFPDVPQQLLEFADHYQEAMRWPIHQMEDLLQLPNGITGWLMPATASDTDVACGVWDGEVYILSIKDRRTGKPQTLLGERVDVATGQADAPEQSAV
;
A
#
# COMPACT_ATOMS: atom_id res chain seq x y z
N GLU A 1 -29.57 13.65 -40.32
CA GLU A 1 -28.29 13.22 -39.70
C GLU A 1 -27.38 14.44 -39.53
N PRO A 2 -26.51 14.55 -38.51
CA PRO A 2 -26.44 13.84 -37.21
C PRO A 2 -26.58 14.85 -36.01
N LEU A 3 -27.27 14.49 -34.93
CA LEU A 3 -26.80 13.81 -33.70
C LEU A 3 -26.20 14.77 -32.65
N MET A 4 -27.07 15.30 -31.78
CA MET A 4 -26.70 15.91 -30.50
C MET A 4 -26.52 14.78 -29.48
N ASN A 5 -25.28 14.31 -29.29
CA ASN A 5 -24.94 13.43 -28.18
C ASN A 5 -24.48 14.29 -27.01
N HIS A 6 -25.36 14.41 -26.01
CA HIS A 6 -24.97 14.82 -24.67
C HIS A 6 -24.19 13.65 -24.04
N THR A 7 -22.87 13.63 -24.23
CA THR A 7 -22.02 12.80 -23.40
C THR A 7 -21.79 13.54 -22.11
N THR A 8 -22.61 13.21 -21.11
CA THR A 8 -22.30 13.42 -19.71
C THR A 8 -20.93 12.81 -19.45
N GLU A 9 -19.93 13.65 -19.26
CA GLU A 9 -18.65 13.23 -18.70
C GLU A 9 -18.94 12.65 -17.32
N HIS A 10 -18.90 11.32 -17.22
CA HIS A 10 -18.75 10.66 -15.95
C HIS A 10 -17.41 11.13 -15.38
N GLN A 11 -17.49 12.08 -14.45
CA GLN A 11 -16.42 12.41 -13.54
C GLN A 11 -16.21 11.18 -12.64
N ALA A 12 -15.56 10.16 -13.21
CA ALA A 12 -14.92 9.13 -12.44
C ALA A 12 -13.80 9.86 -11.69
N SER A 13 -14.01 10.05 -10.39
CA SER A 13 -12.95 10.30 -9.43
C SER A 13 -12.00 9.11 -9.46
N ASN A 14 -11.20 9.00 -10.53
CA ASN A 14 -9.96 8.25 -10.54
C ASN A 14 -9.02 9.04 -9.64
N GLY A 15 -9.17 8.83 -8.33
CA GLY A 15 -8.11 9.07 -7.37
C GLY A 15 -7.00 8.07 -7.68
N THR A 16 -6.28 8.31 -8.77
CA THR A 16 -5.03 7.63 -9.09
C THR A 16 -4.15 7.84 -7.88
N ARG A 17 -3.98 6.79 -7.08
CA ARG A 17 -3.22 6.81 -5.83
C ARG A 17 -1.73 6.84 -6.15
N HIS A 18 -1.29 7.89 -6.83
CA HIS A 18 0.10 8.29 -6.73
C HIS A 18 0.30 8.94 -5.37
N VAL A 19 0.38 8.10 -4.35
CA VAL A 19 0.63 8.55 -2.99
C VAL A 19 2.14 8.60 -2.81
N PRO A 20 2.75 9.78 -2.60
CA PRO A 20 4.13 9.84 -2.15
C PRO A 20 4.20 9.17 -0.77
N VAL A 21 4.88 8.03 -0.73
CA VAL A 21 4.93 7.13 0.41
C VAL A 21 6.24 7.36 1.15
N GLU A 22 6.19 7.65 2.46
CA GLU A 22 7.41 7.82 3.27
C GLU A 22 7.63 6.66 4.22
N ARG A 23 8.89 6.15 4.24
CA ARG A 23 9.33 5.14 5.20
C ARG A 23 9.35 5.73 6.60
N LEU A 24 8.77 5.02 7.57
CA LEU A 24 8.97 5.39 8.97
C LEU A 24 10.41 5.11 9.38
N GLN A 25 11.10 6.16 9.86
CA GLN A 25 12.44 6.05 10.43
C GLN A 25 12.47 5.40 11.82
N HIS A 26 11.32 4.98 12.36
CA HIS A 26 11.19 4.49 13.72
C HIS A 26 10.76 3.02 13.72
N TYR A 27 11.61 2.19 14.35
CA TYR A 27 11.31 0.80 14.67
C TYR A 27 9.98 0.67 15.42
N ASN A 28 9.11 -0.24 14.96
CA ASN A 28 7.84 -0.54 15.60
C ASN A 28 7.81 -2.00 16.09
N PRO A 29 7.95 -2.25 17.42
CA PRO A 29 8.02 -3.61 17.96
C PRO A 29 6.74 -4.42 17.76
N GLU A 30 5.58 -3.76 17.67
CA GLU A 30 4.31 -4.45 17.42
C GLU A 30 4.24 -5.02 16.01
N VAL A 31 4.82 -4.31 15.04
CA VAL A 31 4.89 -4.73 13.65
C VAL A 31 5.87 -5.88 13.49
N GLU A 32 7.06 -5.79 14.11
CA GLU A 32 8.01 -6.90 14.08
C GLU A 32 7.41 -8.17 14.69
N LYS A 33 6.78 -8.07 15.86
CA LYS A 33 6.13 -9.21 16.50
C LYS A 33 5.04 -9.83 15.64
N ARG A 34 4.28 -9.01 14.89
CA ARG A 34 3.26 -9.49 13.95
C ARG A 34 3.90 -10.28 12.81
N VAL A 35 4.98 -9.77 12.22
CA VAL A 35 5.73 -10.46 11.15
C VAL A 35 6.32 -11.77 11.65
N GLN A 36 6.94 -11.78 12.85
CA GLN A 36 7.43 -13.01 13.47
C GLN A 36 6.30 -14.01 13.70
N GLY A 37 5.12 -13.56 14.13
CA GLY A 37 3.93 -14.40 14.29
C GLY A 37 3.44 -15.00 12.97
N TRP A 38 3.52 -14.26 11.87
CA TRP A 38 3.20 -14.76 10.54
C TRP A 38 4.13 -15.91 10.14
N PHE A 39 5.45 -15.73 10.28
CA PHE A 39 6.42 -16.80 10.01
C PHE A 39 6.22 -18.01 10.92
N ALA A 40 6.04 -17.78 12.22
CA ALA A 40 5.84 -18.86 13.20
C ALA A 40 4.57 -19.70 12.94
N SER A 41 3.56 -19.11 12.31
CA SER A 41 2.34 -19.82 11.92
C SER A 41 2.50 -20.74 10.71
N GLY A 42 3.60 -20.62 9.95
CA GLY A 42 3.85 -21.38 8.72
C GLY A 42 2.93 -21.02 7.55
N GLN A 43 2.16 -19.93 7.65
CA GLN A 43 1.31 -19.47 6.55
C GLN A 43 2.16 -18.87 5.42
N PRO A 44 1.81 -19.10 4.13
CA PRO A 44 2.54 -18.50 3.02
C PRO A 44 2.44 -16.97 3.06
N LEU A 45 3.57 -16.28 2.88
CA LEU A 45 3.61 -14.83 2.77
C LEU A 45 3.92 -14.40 1.34
N VAL A 46 3.57 -13.15 1.03
CA VAL A 46 3.92 -12.50 -0.23
C VAL A 46 4.51 -11.14 0.03
N TRP A 47 5.46 -10.77 -0.82
CA TRP A 47 5.98 -9.42 -0.94
C TRP A 47 5.53 -8.79 -2.26
N ILE A 48 5.13 -7.52 -2.22
CA ILE A 48 4.64 -6.79 -3.39
C ILE A 48 5.38 -5.45 -3.47
N PRO A 49 6.08 -5.11 -4.56
CA PRO A 49 6.81 -3.86 -4.65
C PRO A 49 5.86 -2.65 -4.52
N ILE A 50 6.24 -1.64 -3.73
CA ILE A 50 5.54 -0.36 -3.73
C ILE A 50 5.94 0.39 -5.01
N LEU A 51 4.97 0.67 -5.88
CA LEU A 51 5.21 1.39 -7.13
C LEU A 51 5.22 2.89 -6.89
N SER A 52 6.39 3.42 -6.58
CA SER A 52 6.59 4.85 -6.34
C SER A 52 7.89 5.33 -6.98
N GLN A 53 7.96 6.63 -7.24
CA GLN A 53 9.19 7.29 -7.72
C GLN A 53 10.38 7.13 -6.76
N GLU A 54 10.13 6.86 -5.48
CA GLU A 54 11.22 6.64 -4.50
C GLU A 54 11.89 5.28 -4.67
N ASN A 55 11.11 4.25 -4.99
CA ASN A 55 11.64 2.93 -5.30
C ASN A 55 12.17 2.87 -6.74
N PHE A 56 11.53 3.58 -7.67
CA PHE A 56 11.81 3.51 -9.10
C PHE A 56 11.98 4.90 -9.72
N PRO A 57 13.04 5.65 -9.36
CA PRO A 57 13.23 7.05 -9.75
C PRO A 57 13.38 7.27 -11.25
N ASP A 58 13.82 6.23 -11.98
CA ASP A 58 14.02 6.29 -13.43
C ASP A 58 12.78 5.84 -14.22
N VAL A 59 11.70 5.42 -13.54
CA VAL A 59 10.48 4.94 -14.19
C VAL A 59 9.46 6.08 -14.25
N PRO A 60 8.93 6.44 -15.44
CA PRO A 60 7.92 7.48 -15.55
C PRO A 60 6.68 7.20 -14.69
N GLN A 61 6.15 8.24 -14.03
CA GLN A 61 5.01 8.12 -13.12
C GLN A 61 3.82 7.41 -13.76
N GLN A 62 3.48 7.76 -15.01
CA GLN A 62 2.36 7.14 -15.74
C GLN A 62 2.53 5.62 -15.90
N LEU A 63 3.77 5.12 -16.02
CA LEU A 63 4.03 3.69 -16.11
C LEU A 63 3.90 2.99 -14.76
N LEU A 64 4.30 3.65 -13.66
CA LEU A 64 4.06 3.15 -12.31
C LEU A 64 2.57 3.04 -12.01
N GLU A 65 1.79 4.07 -12.37
CA GLU A 65 0.32 4.07 -12.23
C GLU A 65 -0.33 2.97 -13.08
N PHE A 66 0.16 2.74 -14.30
CA PHE A 66 -0.32 1.65 -15.13
C PHE A 66 0.00 0.28 -14.52
N ALA A 67 1.20 0.10 -14.00
CA ALA A 67 1.65 -1.16 -13.40
C ALA A 67 0.89 -1.50 -12.11
N ASP A 68 0.39 -0.49 -11.38
CA ASP A 68 -0.41 -0.67 -10.16
C ASP A 68 -1.67 -1.51 -10.40
N HIS A 69 -2.27 -1.41 -11.60
CA HIS A 69 -3.40 -2.26 -12.01
C HIS A 69 -3.06 -3.75 -12.07
N TYR A 70 -1.78 -4.12 -12.13
CA TYR A 70 -1.28 -5.49 -12.20
C TYR A 70 -0.53 -5.91 -10.93
N GLN A 71 -0.73 -5.20 -9.82
CA GLN A 71 -0.03 -5.44 -8.55
C GLN A 71 -0.08 -6.91 -8.09
N GLU A 72 -1.20 -7.61 -8.31
CA GLU A 72 -1.33 -9.03 -7.95
C GLU A 72 -0.35 -9.94 -8.70
N ALA A 73 -0.02 -9.61 -9.96
CA ALA A 73 0.92 -10.37 -10.76
C ALA A 73 2.38 -10.17 -10.32
N MET A 74 2.65 -9.17 -9.49
CA MET A 74 3.98 -8.84 -8.96
C MET A 74 4.24 -9.44 -7.57
N ARG A 75 3.34 -10.30 -7.07
CA ARG A 75 3.52 -11.01 -5.80
C ARG A 75 4.74 -11.94 -5.85
N TRP A 76 5.72 -11.65 -5.00
CA TRP A 76 6.88 -12.50 -4.76
C TRP A 76 6.61 -13.42 -3.56
N PRO A 77 6.63 -14.76 -3.70
CA PRO A 77 6.40 -15.68 -2.59
C PRO A 77 7.53 -15.68 -1.55
N ILE A 78 7.18 -15.60 -0.28
CA ILE A 78 8.10 -15.65 0.87
C ILE A 78 7.68 -16.83 1.77
N HIS A 79 8.54 -17.84 1.86
CA HIS A 79 8.24 -19.08 2.61
C HIS A 79 8.88 -19.07 4.00
N GLN A 80 10.04 -18.45 4.13
CA GLN A 80 10.81 -18.35 5.36
C GLN A 80 11.48 -16.97 5.47
N MET A 81 11.99 -16.63 6.65
CA MET A 81 12.54 -15.30 6.92
C MET A 81 13.75 -14.99 6.05
N GLU A 82 14.56 -16.00 5.74
CA GLU A 82 15.77 -15.90 4.92
C GLU A 82 15.45 -15.54 3.47
N ASP A 83 14.24 -15.84 2.98
CA ASP A 83 13.82 -15.45 1.63
C ASP A 83 13.70 -13.92 1.49
N LEU A 84 13.48 -13.19 2.60
CA LEU A 84 13.45 -11.73 2.59
C LEU A 84 14.79 -11.14 2.16
N LEU A 85 15.92 -11.82 2.41
CA LEU A 85 17.25 -11.38 1.98
C LEU A 85 17.45 -11.46 0.46
N GLN A 86 16.58 -12.19 -0.24
CA GLN A 86 16.61 -12.30 -1.71
C GLN A 86 15.79 -11.21 -2.41
N LEU A 87 15.12 -10.34 -1.64
CA LEU A 87 14.39 -9.21 -2.20
C LEU A 87 15.34 -8.24 -2.93
N PRO A 88 14.86 -7.50 -3.95
CA PRO A 88 15.67 -6.51 -4.63
C PRO A 88 16.20 -5.45 -3.65
N ASN A 89 17.53 -5.32 -3.60
CA ASN A 89 18.19 -4.33 -2.74
C ASN A 89 17.73 -2.91 -3.10
N GLY A 90 17.36 -2.13 -2.09
CA GLY A 90 16.91 -0.75 -2.28
C GLY A 90 15.41 -0.57 -2.46
N ILE A 91 14.66 -1.64 -2.74
CA ILE A 91 13.23 -1.57 -3.08
C ILE A 91 12.38 -1.90 -1.86
N THR A 92 11.45 -1.01 -1.53
CA THR A 92 10.45 -1.25 -0.47
C THR A 92 9.22 -1.93 -1.05
N GLY A 93 8.63 -2.87 -0.34
CA GLY A 93 7.36 -3.47 -0.75
C GLY A 93 6.51 -3.88 0.44
N TRP A 94 5.25 -4.13 0.18
CA TRP A 94 4.27 -4.59 1.16
C TRP A 94 4.52 -6.05 1.50
N LEU A 95 4.48 -6.39 2.79
CA LEU A 95 4.59 -7.76 3.28
C LEU A 95 3.28 -8.17 3.94
N MET A 96 2.76 -9.34 3.56
CA MET A 96 1.49 -9.84 4.08
C MET A 96 1.34 -11.35 3.94
N PRO A 97 0.45 -11.97 4.72
CA PRO A 97 -0.08 -13.29 4.40
C PRO A 97 -0.67 -13.34 2.99
N ALA A 98 -0.41 -14.43 2.26
CA ALA A 98 -0.90 -14.62 0.89
C ALA A 98 -2.44 -14.64 0.79
N THR A 99 -3.13 -14.91 1.90
CA THR A 99 -4.59 -14.91 2.00
C THR A 99 -5.18 -13.58 2.44
N ALA A 100 -4.35 -12.62 2.88
CA ALA A 100 -4.82 -11.31 3.27
C ALA A 100 -5.13 -10.46 2.02
N SER A 101 -6.04 -9.49 2.17
CA SER A 101 -6.37 -8.54 1.11
C SER A 101 -5.70 -7.17 1.29
N ASP A 102 -5.18 -6.90 2.49
CA ASP A 102 -4.56 -5.62 2.83
C ASP A 102 -3.45 -5.82 3.89
N THR A 103 -2.54 -4.85 3.99
CA THR A 103 -1.48 -4.82 5.01
C THR A 103 -1.00 -3.39 5.26
N ASP A 104 -0.65 -3.10 6.52
CA ASP A 104 0.04 -1.88 6.95
C ASP A 104 1.56 -2.10 7.12
N VAL A 105 2.05 -3.28 6.76
CA VAL A 105 3.45 -3.69 6.93
C VAL A 105 4.17 -3.66 5.58
N ALA A 106 5.30 -2.98 5.55
CA ALA A 106 6.24 -3.01 4.45
C ALA A 106 7.58 -3.57 4.90
N CYS A 107 8.36 -4.10 3.97
CA CYS A 107 9.75 -4.41 4.19
C CYS A 107 10.60 -4.20 2.93
N GLY A 108 11.91 -4.12 3.12
CA GLY A 108 12.89 -4.12 2.04
C GLY A 108 14.27 -4.49 2.56
N VAL A 109 15.23 -4.64 1.64
CA VAL A 109 16.61 -4.99 1.94
C VAL A 109 17.53 -3.83 1.60
N TRP A 110 18.42 -3.49 2.53
CA TRP A 110 19.50 -2.54 2.33
C TRP A 110 20.78 -3.11 2.94
N ASP A 111 21.86 -3.15 2.15
CA ASP A 111 23.19 -3.63 2.57
C ASP A 111 23.18 -5.04 3.21
N GLY A 112 22.27 -5.91 2.74
CA GLY A 112 22.11 -7.27 3.24
C GLY A 112 21.29 -7.40 4.53
N GLU A 113 20.71 -6.30 5.02
CA GLU A 113 19.87 -6.27 6.21
C GLU A 113 18.40 -6.09 5.83
N VAL A 114 17.50 -6.79 6.53
CA VAL A 114 16.04 -6.68 6.34
C VAL A 114 15.49 -5.60 7.25
N TYR A 115 14.75 -4.66 6.67
CA TYR A 115 14.06 -3.61 7.41
C TYR A 115 12.56 -3.82 7.31
N ILE A 116 11.90 -3.92 8.45
CA ILE A 116 10.44 -3.99 8.58
C ILE A 116 9.93 -2.62 8.99
N LEU A 117 8.97 -2.09 8.24
CA LEU A 117 8.54 -0.71 8.27
C LEU A 117 7.02 -0.64 8.34
N SER A 118 6.49 0.38 9.00
CA SER A 118 5.16 0.88 8.64
C SER A 118 5.31 2.12 7.78
N ILE A 119 4.25 2.45 7.06
CA ILE A 119 4.29 3.42 5.99
C ILE A 119 3.27 4.53 6.27
N LYS A 120 3.65 5.77 5.96
CA LYS A 120 2.74 6.92 6.01
C LYS A 120 2.67 7.62 4.67
N ASP A 121 1.49 8.13 4.34
CA ASP A 121 1.30 9.07 3.24
C ASP A 121 2.05 10.37 3.60
N ARG A 122 2.98 10.81 2.75
CA ARG A 122 3.82 11.98 3.01
C ARG A 122 3.02 13.29 3.09
N ARG A 123 1.94 13.40 2.31
CA ARG A 123 1.15 14.63 2.21
C ARG A 123 0.28 14.85 3.45
N THR A 124 -0.27 13.76 4.00
CA THR A 124 -1.22 13.79 5.11
C THR A 124 -0.59 13.38 6.44
N GLY A 125 0.55 12.69 6.42
CA GLY A 125 1.19 12.09 7.58
C GLY A 125 0.42 10.92 8.18
N LYS A 126 -0.62 10.43 7.50
CA LYS A 126 -1.47 9.34 8.01
C LYS A 126 -0.91 7.97 7.65
N PRO A 127 -1.14 6.94 8.49
CA PRO A 127 -0.80 5.57 8.16
C PRO A 127 -1.43 5.12 6.84
N GLN A 128 -0.67 4.36 6.06
CA GLN A 128 -1.09 3.85 4.77
C GLN A 128 -1.01 2.31 4.77
N THR A 129 -1.92 1.70 4.04
CA THR A 129 -1.95 0.27 3.74
C THR A 129 -1.77 0.02 2.25
N LEU A 130 -1.64 -1.26 1.85
CA LEU A 130 -1.63 -1.70 0.46
C LEU A 130 -2.83 -1.14 -0.32
N LEU A 131 -4.02 -1.17 0.29
CA LEU A 131 -5.25 -0.62 -0.28
C LEU A 131 -5.43 0.88 0.02
N GLY A 132 -4.36 1.59 0.41
CA GLY A 132 -4.24 3.04 0.56
C GLY A 132 -4.51 3.61 1.95
N GLU A 133 -5.08 4.82 2.06
CA GLU A 133 -5.23 5.48 3.38
C GLU A 133 -6.01 4.60 4.37
N ARG A 134 -5.43 4.38 5.54
CA ARG A 134 -6.11 3.71 6.65
C ARG A 134 -7.15 4.67 7.21
N VAL A 135 -8.42 4.45 6.90
CA VAL A 135 -9.51 5.16 7.57
C VAL A 135 -9.61 4.58 8.98
N ASP A 136 -9.19 5.35 9.99
CA ASP A 136 -9.51 5.00 11.37
C ASP A 136 -11.03 4.98 11.52
N VAL A 137 -11.62 3.78 11.63
CA VAL A 137 -13.04 3.57 11.94
C VAL A 137 -13.31 3.88 13.43
N ALA A 138 -12.76 4.99 13.92
CA ALA A 138 -12.95 5.52 15.27
C ALA A 138 -13.57 6.92 15.28
N THR A 139 -14.06 7.41 14.13
CA THR A 139 -15.00 8.54 14.06
C THR A 139 -16.29 8.09 13.38
N GLY A 140 -16.94 7.09 13.98
CA GLY A 140 -18.37 6.88 13.81
C GLY A 140 -19.11 7.95 14.59
N GLN A 141 -19.38 9.10 13.97
CA GLN A 141 -20.51 9.93 14.36
C GLN A 141 -21.30 10.19 13.07
N ALA A 142 -22.43 9.50 12.97
CA ALA A 142 -23.39 9.65 11.89
C ALA A 142 -23.75 11.13 11.71
N ASP A 143 -23.74 11.56 10.45
CA ASP A 143 -24.54 12.68 9.99
C ASP A 143 -25.98 12.46 10.47
N ALA A 144 -26.39 13.19 11.52
CA ALA A 144 -27.79 13.46 11.73
C ALA A 144 -28.09 14.70 10.89
N PRO A 145 -28.95 14.62 9.86
CA PRO A 145 -29.31 15.80 9.10
C PRO A 145 -30.06 16.77 10.02
N GLU A 146 -29.57 18.01 10.09
CA GLU A 146 -30.35 19.16 10.54
C GLU A 146 -31.67 19.20 9.75
N GLN A 147 -32.78 18.81 10.38
CA GLN A 147 -34.10 19.24 9.94
C GLN A 147 -34.38 20.60 10.56
N SER A 148 -34.26 21.62 9.73
CA SER A 148 -34.75 22.98 9.97
C SER A 148 -36.18 23.13 9.44
N ALA A 149 -36.99 23.91 10.18
CA ALA A 149 -38.37 24.38 9.92
C ALA A 149 -39.51 23.33 10.05
N VAL A 150 -40.59 23.58 10.80
CA VAL A 150 -41.44 24.80 10.91
C VAL A 150 -41.85 25.09 12.35
#